data_AF-A0A358CQS1-F1
#
_entry.id   AF-A0A358CQS1-F1
#
_cell.length_a   1.000
_cell.length_b   1.000
_cell.length_c   1.000
_cell.angle_alpha   90.00
_cell.angle_beta   90.00
_cell.angle_gamma   90.00
#
_symmetry.space_group_name_H-M   'P 1'
#
loop_
_entity.id
_entity.type
_entity.pdbx_description
1 polymer ?
#
loop_
_entity_poly.entity_id
_entity_poly.type
_entity_poly.pdbx_seq_one_letter_code
_entity_poly.pdbx_strand_id
1 'polypeptide(L)'
;MLRKKFIFVGLAGLLIVGCSDVKRVSYSVPPELMQVRMEVVSLLSEAHDMEETGATVGKGLLSQLEEAAPNISSKAADVDTFKSYLSELEDVKENDIQEIKSLTGKMVACIEIPEGFQTRFVRENKKNN
;
A
#
# COMPACT_ATOMS: atom_id res chain seq x y z
N MET A 1 -57.88 5.96 -3.35
CA MET A 1 -57.66 6.41 -1.96
C MET A 1 -56.67 5.46 -1.31
N LEU A 2 -55.55 6.01 -0.86
CA LEU A 2 -54.35 5.38 -0.28
C LEU A 2 -54.66 4.41 0.88
N ARG A 3 -53.96 3.26 0.98
CA ARG A 3 -53.24 2.82 2.22
C ARG A 3 -52.09 1.85 1.89
N LYS A 4 -50.89 2.27 2.30
CA LYS A 4 -49.61 1.55 2.31
C LYS A 4 -49.66 0.30 3.20
N LYS A 5 -48.82 -0.70 2.92
CA LYS A 5 -47.88 -1.31 3.89
C LYS A 5 -46.83 -2.20 3.21
N PHE A 6 -45.58 -1.88 3.53
CA PHE A 6 -44.27 -2.51 3.31
C PHE A 6 -44.22 -3.92 2.71
N ILE A 7 -43.60 -4.01 1.53
CA ILE A 7 -43.12 -5.26 0.94
C ILE A 7 -41.69 -5.47 1.42
N PHE A 8 -41.51 -6.57 2.16
CA PHE A 8 -40.24 -7.19 2.48
C PHE A 8 -39.69 -7.79 1.17
N VAL A 9 -38.87 -7.04 0.43
CA VAL A 9 -38.16 -7.61 -0.73
C VAL A 9 -36.85 -8.20 -0.20
N GLY A 10 -36.95 -9.44 0.26
CA GLY A 10 -35.81 -10.35 0.23
C GLY A 10 -35.48 -10.59 -1.24
N LEU A 11 -34.41 -9.96 -1.72
CA LEU A 11 -33.83 -10.32 -3.01
C LEU A 11 -32.72 -11.33 -2.75
N ALA A 12 -33.07 -12.58 -2.97
CA ALA A 12 -32.14 -13.67 -3.19
C ALA A 12 -31.20 -13.36 -4.36
N GLY A 13 -29.97 -13.85 -4.28
CA GLY A 13 -29.15 -14.13 -5.45
C GLY A 13 -27.72 -13.63 -5.38
N LEU A 14 -26.84 -14.39 -4.73
CA LEU A 14 -25.85 -15.22 -5.44
C LEU A 14 -25.03 -16.02 -4.43
N LEU A 15 -25.40 -17.30 -4.26
CA LEU A 15 -24.46 -18.32 -3.80
C LEU A 15 -23.65 -18.74 -5.03
N ILE A 16 -22.42 -18.23 -5.16
CA ILE A 16 -21.42 -18.93 -5.97
C ILE A 16 -20.64 -19.82 -5.02
N VAL A 17 -20.84 -21.10 -5.25
CA VAL A 17 -20.04 -22.20 -4.71
C VAL A 17 -18.59 -21.98 -5.09
N GLY A 18 -17.75 -21.89 -4.08
CA GLY A 18 -16.30 -21.94 -4.18
C GLY A 18 -15.75 -22.40 -2.85
N CYS A 19 -15.76 -23.72 -2.61
CA CYS A 19 -14.91 -24.34 -1.61
C CYS A 19 -13.45 -24.13 -2.03
N SER A 20 -12.92 -22.96 -1.75
CA SER A 20 -11.51 -22.83 -1.45
C SER A 20 -11.47 -22.68 0.06
N ASP A 21 -10.67 -23.48 0.74
CA ASP A 21 -10.26 -23.23 2.11
C ASP A 21 -9.79 -21.76 2.20
N VAL A 22 -10.71 -20.84 2.52
CA VAL A 22 -10.35 -19.54 3.05
C VAL A 22 -9.85 -19.90 4.43
N LYS A 23 -8.57 -20.30 4.51
CA LYS A 23 -7.79 -20.12 5.72
C LYS A 23 -8.08 -18.69 6.11
N ARG A 24 -8.90 -18.49 7.15
CA ARG A 24 -8.96 -17.23 7.85
C ARG A 24 -7.54 -16.98 8.30
N VAL A 25 -6.80 -16.22 7.51
CA VAL A 25 -5.48 -15.80 7.91
C VAL A 25 -5.76 -14.74 8.97
N SER A 26 -5.76 -15.21 10.22
CA SER A 26 -5.80 -14.36 11.40
C SER A 26 -4.51 -13.56 11.40
N TYR A 27 -4.49 -12.43 10.69
CA TYR A 27 -3.36 -11.52 10.72
C TYR A 27 -3.40 -10.71 11.99
N SER A 28 -2.26 -10.69 12.68
CA SER A 28 -2.06 -9.97 13.95
C SER A 28 -1.74 -8.49 13.75
N VAL A 29 -1.80 -7.97 12.52
CA VAL A 29 -1.56 -6.55 12.24
C VAL A 29 -2.85 -5.78 12.54
N PRO A 30 -2.82 -4.78 13.44
CA PRO A 30 -3.94 -3.89 13.68
C PRO A 30 -4.46 -3.26 12.36
N PRO A 31 -5.79 -3.19 12.14
CA PRO A 31 -6.35 -2.62 10.92
C PRO A 31 -5.83 -1.22 10.59
N GLU A 32 -5.60 -0.39 11.62
CA GLU A 32 -5.10 0.97 11.49
C GLU A 32 -3.66 0.99 10.94
N LEU A 33 -2.80 0.09 11.42
CA LEU A 33 -1.43 -0.06 10.91
C LEU A 33 -1.44 -0.59 9.48
N MET A 34 -2.36 -1.51 9.17
CA MET A 34 -2.50 -2.01 7.80
C MET A 34 -2.93 -0.90 6.84
N GLN A 35 -3.84 -0.03 7.25
CA GLN A 35 -4.27 1.12 6.45
C GLN A 35 -3.10 2.06 6.14
N VAL A 36 -2.32 2.46 7.17
CA VAL A 36 -1.13 3.31 6.97
C VAL A 36 -0.15 2.65 6.00
N ARG A 37 0.13 1.36 6.17
CA ARG A 37 1.05 0.64 5.29
C ARG A 37 0.56 0.61 3.84
N MET A 38 -0.73 0.41 3.61
CA MET A 38 -1.31 0.41 2.26
C MET A 38 -1.36 1.80 1.63
N GLU A 39 -1.56 2.85 2.43
CA GLU A 39 -1.48 4.24 1.99
C GLU A 39 -0.06 4.57 1.51
N VAL A 40 0.97 4.20 2.28
CA VAL A 40 2.38 4.34 1.86
C VAL A 40 2.66 3.55 0.58
N VAL A 41 2.14 2.33 0.45
CA VAL A 41 2.26 1.55 -0.81
C VAL A 41 1.64 2.31 -1.99
N SER A 42 0.48 2.96 -1.80
CA SER A 42 -0.16 3.76 -2.86
C SER A 42 0.70 4.95 -3.27
N LEU A 43 1.15 5.74 -2.28
CA LEU A 43 2.01 6.90 -2.53
C LEU A 43 3.30 6.52 -3.26
N LEU A 44 3.95 5.43 -2.84
CA LEU A 44 5.16 4.93 -3.50
C LEU A 44 4.88 4.38 -4.89
N SER A 45 3.74 3.72 -5.12
CA SER A 45 3.36 3.24 -6.45
C SER A 45 3.08 4.40 -7.40
N GLU A 46 2.40 5.44 -6.94
CA GLU A 46 2.12 6.65 -7.73
C GLU A 46 3.41 7.38 -8.12
N ALA A 47 4.36 7.49 -7.19
CA ALA A 47 5.68 8.06 -7.44
C ALA A 47 6.54 7.15 -8.33
N HIS A 48 6.42 5.83 -8.20
CA HIS A 48 7.11 4.88 -9.07
C HIS A 48 6.63 5.01 -10.52
N ASP A 49 5.33 5.11 -10.72
CA ASP A 49 4.70 5.25 -12.04
C ASP A 49 4.50 6.73 -12.44
N MET A 50 5.37 7.64 -11.97
CA MET A 50 5.24 9.09 -12.15
C MET A 50 5.11 9.55 -13.61
N GLU A 51 5.69 8.81 -14.57
CA GLU A 51 5.55 9.08 -16.00
C GLU A 51 4.11 8.89 -16.50
N GLU A 52 3.38 7.97 -15.89
CA GLU A 52 1.98 7.64 -16.25
C GLU A 52 0.98 8.45 -15.41
N THR A 53 1.29 8.68 -14.13
CA THR A 53 0.39 9.36 -13.18
C THR A 53 0.54 10.88 -13.20
N GLY A 54 1.67 11.40 -13.69
CA GLY A 54 2.04 12.81 -13.55
C GLY A 54 2.36 13.21 -12.11
N ALA A 55 2.60 12.24 -11.22
CA ALA A 55 2.99 12.48 -9.84
C ALA A 55 4.35 13.19 -9.76
N THR A 56 4.55 13.91 -8.66
CA THR A 56 5.82 14.59 -8.37
C THR A 56 6.29 14.19 -6.98
N VAL A 57 7.59 13.98 -6.83
CA VAL A 57 8.23 13.74 -5.53
C VAL A 57 8.42 15.09 -4.84
N GLY A 58 7.31 15.66 -4.37
CA GLY A 58 7.28 16.95 -3.68
C GLY A 58 7.29 16.81 -2.16
N LYS A 59 7.47 17.94 -1.47
CA LYS A 59 7.48 18.02 0.01
C LYS A 59 6.28 17.35 0.68
N GLY A 60 5.09 17.41 0.05
CA GLY A 60 3.89 16.79 0.59
C GLY A 60 3.95 15.26 0.62
N LEU A 61 4.51 14.64 -0.42
CA LEU A 61 4.73 13.19 -0.45
C LEU A 61 5.79 12.81 0.58
N LEU A 62 6.93 13.51 0.59
CA LEU A 62 8.03 13.26 1.52
C LEU A 62 7.58 13.36 2.99
N SER A 63 6.78 14.37 3.33
CA SER A 63 6.24 14.53 4.69
C SER A 63 5.33 13.37 5.09
N GLN A 64 4.47 12.91 4.20
CA GLN A 64 3.60 11.75 4.48
C GLN A 64 4.41 10.45 4.66
N LEU A 65 5.48 10.26 3.88
CA LEU A 65 6.37 9.11 4.02
C LEU A 65 7.15 9.16 5.34
N GLU A 66 7.64 10.34 5.75
CA GLU A 66 8.34 10.53 7.04
C GLU A 66 7.41 10.27 8.24
N GLU A 67 6.19 10.80 8.21
CA GLU A 67 5.17 10.58 9.25
C GLU A 67 4.79 9.10 9.38
N ALA A 68 4.71 8.38 8.25
CA ALA A 68 4.33 6.97 8.23
C ALA A 68 5.50 6.02 8.52
N ALA A 69 6.76 6.45 8.36
CA ALA A 69 7.96 5.61 8.46
C ALA A 69 8.01 4.72 9.72
N PRO A 70 7.65 5.16 10.93
CA PRO A 70 7.68 4.30 12.13
C PRO A 70 6.69 3.12 12.08
N ASN A 71 5.68 3.18 11.22
CA ASN A 71 4.57 2.22 11.18
C ASN A 71 4.66 1.23 10.00
N ILE A 72 5.66 1.37 9.13
CA ILE A 72 5.79 0.57 7.91
C ILE A 72 6.16 -0.89 8.18
N SER A 73 6.89 -1.18 9.27
CA SER A 73 7.31 -2.53 9.66
C SER A 73 7.46 -2.65 11.17
N SER A 74 7.24 -3.85 11.70
CA SER A 74 7.57 -4.20 13.09
C SER A 74 9.07 -4.44 13.31
N LYS A 75 9.87 -4.53 12.24
CA LYS A 75 11.33 -4.71 12.33
C LYS A 75 12.04 -3.36 12.23
N ALA A 76 12.82 -3.02 13.25
CA ALA A 76 13.60 -1.78 13.28
C ALA A 76 14.53 -1.63 12.06
N ALA A 77 15.18 -2.71 11.61
CA ALA A 77 16.06 -2.68 10.45
C ALA A 77 15.34 -2.27 9.15
N ASP A 78 14.08 -2.69 8.96
CA ASP A 78 13.29 -2.31 7.79
C ASP A 78 12.94 -0.82 7.85
N VAL A 79 12.62 -0.30 9.05
CA VAL A 79 12.32 1.12 9.29
C VAL A 79 13.54 1.99 9.05
N ASP A 80 14.71 1.59 9.56
CA ASP A 80 15.96 2.32 9.36
C ASP A 80 16.36 2.35 7.88
N THR A 81 16.20 1.21 7.19
CA THR A 81 16.46 1.10 5.75
C THR A 81 15.50 1.99 4.95
N PHE A 82 14.21 1.97 5.28
CA PHE A 82 13.20 2.82 4.65
C PHE A 82 13.56 4.30 4.80
N LYS A 83 13.98 4.74 6.00
CA LYS A 83 14.40 6.12 6.26
C LYS A 83 15.66 6.52 5.51
N SER A 84 16.62 5.61 5.34
CA SER A 84 17.80 5.85 4.50
C SER A 84 17.38 6.15 3.06
N TYR A 85 16.53 5.31 2.47
CA TYR A 85 16.04 5.54 1.11
C TYR A 85 15.15 6.78 0.99
N LEU A 86 14.38 7.12 2.02
CA LEU A 86 13.62 8.37 2.05
C LEU A 86 14.56 9.57 2.01
N SER A 87 15.63 9.59 2.81
CA SER A 87 16.65 10.65 2.77
C SER A 87 17.34 10.73 1.41
N GLU A 88 17.63 9.60 0.77
CA GLU A 88 18.17 9.58 -0.59
C GLU A 88 17.16 10.19 -1.57
N LEU A 89 15.88 9.82 -1.46
CA LEU A 89 14.80 10.30 -2.33
C LEU A 89 14.58 11.83 -2.23
N GLU A 90 14.80 12.42 -1.05
CA GLU A 90 14.74 13.88 -0.84
C GLU A 90 15.78 14.64 -1.67
N ASP A 91 16.95 14.04 -1.90
CA ASP A 91 18.06 14.63 -2.64
C ASP A 91 18.00 14.35 -4.16
N VAL A 92 17.12 13.45 -4.58
CA VAL A 92 16.95 13.11 -6.01
C VAL A 92 16.28 14.25 -6.76
N LYS A 93 16.83 14.57 -7.94
CA LYS A 93 16.22 15.55 -8.84
C LYS A 93 14.93 14.97 -9.43
N GLU A 94 13.87 15.77 -9.51
CA GLU A 94 12.57 15.35 -10.03
C GLU A 94 12.62 14.75 -11.46
N ASN A 95 13.64 15.08 -12.25
CA ASN A 95 13.82 14.54 -13.61
C ASN A 95 14.66 13.25 -13.67
N ASP A 96 15.19 12.76 -12.55
CA ASP A 96 15.90 11.48 -12.46
C ASP A 96 14.92 10.34 -12.15
N ILE A 97 14.09 10.05 -13.15
CA ILE A 97 12.96 9.11 -13.04
C ILE A 97 13.44 7.69 -12.70
N GLN A 98 14.62 7.29 -13.18
CA GLN A 98 15.15 5.94 -12.93
C GLN A 98 15.55 5.78 -11.47
N GLU A 99 16.20 6.80 -10.87
CA GLU A 99 16.54 6.75 -9.45
C GLU A 99 15.30 6.82 -8.57
N ILE A 100 14.31 7.65 -8.91
CA ILE A 100 13.01 7.67 -8.21
C ILE A 100 12.33 6.29 -8.25
N LYS A 101 12.29 5.64 -9.42
CA LYS A 101 11.73 4.27 -9.55
C LYS A 101 12.50 3.25 -8.72
N SER A 102 13.83 3.32 -8.76
CA SER A 102 14.73 2.47 -7.96
C SER A 102 14.45 2.61 -6.46
N LEU A 103 14.44 3.85 -5.95
CA LEU A 103 14.23 4.14 -4.53
C LEU A 103 12.82 3.79 -4.06
N THR A 104 11.78 4.18 -4.80
CA THR A 104 10.39 3.83 -4.44
C THR A 104 10.16 2.31 -4.41
N GLY A 105 10.79 1.57 -5.34
CA GLY A 105 10.79 0.10 -5.33
C GLY A 105 11.51 -0.48 -4.12
N LYS A 106 12.68 0.03 -3.76
CA LYS A 106 13.40 -0.39 -2.55
C LYS A 106 12.61 -0.08 -1.27
N MET A 107 12.01 1.11 -1.18
CA MET A 107 11.19 1.53 -0.04
C MET A 107 9.96 0.63 0.15
N VAL A 108 9.25 0.29 -0.93
CA VAL A 108 8.05 -0.57 -0.80
C VAL A 108 8.39 -1.98 -0.32
N ALA A 109 9.61 -2.47 -0.60
CA ALA A 109 10.07 -3.76 -0.14
C ALA A 109 10.29 -3.82 1.38
N CYS A 110 10.59 -2.67 2.02
CA CYS A 110 10.71 -2.55 3.47
C CYS A 110 9.35 -2.64 4.20
N ILE A 111 8.23 -2.44 3.50
CA ILE A 111 6.91 -2.39 4.13
C ILE A 111 6.43 -3.81 4.46
N GLU A 112 6.06 -4.02 5.72
CA GLU A 112 5.56 -5.30 6.22
C GLU A 112 4.09 -5.51 5.80
N ILE A 113 3.91 -5.97 4.57
CA ILE A 113 2.61 -6.36 4.02
C ILE A 113 2.46 -7.90 4.03
N PRO A 114 1.47 -8.44 4.76
CA PRO A 114 0.97 -9.81 4.60
C PRO A 114 0.81 -10.28 3.16
N GLU A 115 1.28 -11.49 2.81
CA GLU A 115 1.25 -12.00 1.41
C GLU A 115 -0.12 -11.89 0.73
N GLY A 116 -1.20 -12.18 1.46
CA GLY A 116 -2.57 -12.10 0.93
C GLY A 116 -3.06 -10.68 0.61
N PHE A 117 -2.32 -9.65 1.04
CA PHE A 117 -2.62 -8.23 0.84
C PHE A 117 -1.58 -7.53 -0.06
N GLN A 118 -0.55 -8.25 -0.51
CA GLN A 118 0.48 -7.64 -1.35
C GLN A 118 -0.08 -7.31 -2.73
N THR A 119 0.04 -6.05 -3.12
CA THR A 119 -0.20 -5.61 -4.49
C THR A 119 0.84 -6.23 -5.44
N ARG A 120 0.64 -6.07 -6.75
CA ARG A 120 1.66 -6.46 -7.74
C ARG A 120 2.99 -5.73 -7.48
N PHE A 121 2.92 -4.42 -7.26
CA PHE A 121 4.07 -3.56 -6.97
C PHE A 121 4.88 -4.06 -5.76
N VAL A 122 4.21 -4.42 -4.65
CA VAL A 122 4.89 -4.98 -3.47
C VAL A 122 5.57 -6.32 -3.79
N ARG A 123 4.86 -7.23 -4.48
CA ARG A 123 5.38 -8.57 -4.80
C ARG A 123 6.60 -8.55 -5.72
N GLU A 124 6.61 -7.64 -6.69
CA GLU A 124 7.71 -7.53 -7.66
C GLU A 124 8.97 -6.96 -6.99
N ASN A 125 8.81 -5.96 -6.12
CA ASN A 125 9.94 -5.32 -5.46
C ASN A 125 10.49 -6.10 -4.26
N LYS A 126 9.69 -6.92 -3.57
CA LYS A 126 10.17 -7.81 -2.51
C LYS A 126 10.99 -9.01 -3.01
N LYS A 127 10.87 -9.38 -4.28
CA LYS A 127 11.66 -10.47 -4.87
C LYS A 127 13.07 -10.04 -5.26
N ASN A 128 13.26 -8.74 -5.43
CA ASN A 128 14.46 -8.14 -6.00
C ASN A 128 15.35 -7.46 -4.93
N ASN A 129 14.96 -7.55 -3.66
CA ASN A 129 15.62 -6.96 -2.50
C ASN A 129 15.97 -8.09 -1.52
#